data_AF-A0A4Y4M532-F1
#
_entry.id   AF-A0A4Y4M532-F1
#
_cell.length_a   1.000
_cell.length_b   1.000
_cell.length_c   1.000
_cell.angle_alpha   90.00
_cell.angle_beta   90.00
_cell.angle_gamma   90.00
#
_symmetry.space_group_name_H-M   'P 1'
#
loop_
_entity.id
_entity.type
_entity.pdbx_description
1 polymer ?
#
loop_
_entity_poly.entity_id
_entity_poly.type
_entity_poly.pdbx_seq_one_letter_code
_entity_poly.pdbx_strand_id
1 'polypeptide(L)'
;MTKEEKIQEAYGEDWEFLKQYVNLQTGIADIPSTTNRSEYLKKYKHLATWPDIIGFKQSLIPYQLYGMENNNGWTRVEDALPEEGFEVICFNERWIDEDFNPKGVRIGFLNGNEWTTAHYWNYQDTYVTISHSNCDNDEEFSDEIKDNIDPTHYMLIGNPPIY
;
A
#
# COMPACT_ATOMS: atom_id res chain seq x y z
N MET A 1 3.42 -24.45 3.49
CA MET A 1 3.86 -23.44 4.46
C MET A 1 2.73 -22.42 4.62
N THR A 2 2.18 -22.28 5.81
CA THR A 2 1.11 -21.34 6.15
C THR A 2 1.62 -19.90 6.19
N LYS A 3 0.72 -18.91 6.22
CA LYS A 3 1.11 -17.49 6.34
C LYS A 3 1.85 -17.22 7.66
N GLU A 4 1.37 -17.83 8.74
CA GLU A 4 2.01 -17.76 10.06
C GLU A 4 3.42 -18.36 10.05
N GLU A 5 3.60 -19.53 9.43
CA GLU A 5 4.92 -20.16 9.29
C GLU A 5 5.90 -19.28 8.52
N LYS A 6 5.46 -18.62 7.44
CA LYS A 6 6.27 -17.66 6.67
C LYS A 6 6.63 -16.41 7.48
N ILE A 7 5.68 -15.87 8.23
CA ILE A 7 5.91 -14.72 9.13
C ILE A 7 6.93 -15.10 10.20
N GLN A 8 6.75 -16.25 10.85
CA GLN A 8 7.68 -16.77 11.85
C GLN A 8 9.09 -16.96 11.27
N GLU A 9 9.21 -17.58 10.09
CA GLU A 9 10.49 -17.75 9.41
C GLU A 9 11.18 -16.41 9.11
N ALA A 10 10.40 -15.40 8.69
CA ALA A 10 10.92 -14.09 8.35
C ALA A 10 11.43 -13.28 9.55
N TYR A 11 10.83 -13.44 10.72
CA TYR A 11 11.35 -12.84 11.97
C TYR A 11 12.50 -13.66 12.59
N GLY A 12 12.70 -14.91 12.16
CA GLY A 12 13.86 -15.72 12.52
C GLY A 12 14.12 -15.79 14.03
N GLU A 13 15.33 -15.43 14.44
CA GLU A 13 15.76 -15.46 15.85
C GLU A 13 14.99 -14.49 16.76
N ASP A 14 14.38 -13.46 16.19
CA ASP A 14 13.65 -12.42 16.92
C ASP A 14 12.17 -12.77 17.13
N TRP A 15 11.66 -13.83 16.50
CA TRP A 15 10.26 -14.23 16.56
C TRP A 15 9.74 -14.37 17.99
N GLU A 16 10.44 -15.10 18.85
CA GLU A 16 9.96 -15.38 20.22
C GLU A 16 9.76 -14.11 21.05
N PHE A 17 10.57 -13.08 20.77
CA PHE A 17 10.47 -11.78 21.44
C PHE A 17 9.37 -10.91 20.81
N LEU A 18 9.28 -10.90 19.48
CA LEU A 18 8.43 -10.00 18.71
C LEU A 18 7.01 -10.51 18.50
N LYS A 19 6.74 -11.82 18.57
CA LYS A 19 5.45 -12.43 18.23
C LYS A 19 4.24 -11.82 18.94
N GLN A 20 4.42 -11.29 20.15
CA GLN A 20 3.36 -10.61 20.90
C GLN A 20 2.94 -9.26 20.29
N TYR A 21 3.81 -8.66 19.48
CA TYR A 21 3.60 -7.39 18.80
C TYR A 21 3.26 -7.60 17.31
N VAL A 22 3.42 -8.82 16.78
CA VAL A 22 3.19 -9.13 15.37
C VAL A 22 1.70 -9.32 15.10
N ASN A 23 1.17 -8.56 14.16
CA ASN A 23 -0.13 -8.83 13.57
C ASN A 23 0.01 -9.95 12.53
N LEU A 24 -0.57 -11.12 12.78
CA LEU A 24 -0.47 -12.28 11.86
C LEU A 24 -1.17 -12.10 10.50
N GLN A 25 -2.07 -11.11 10.39
CA GLN A 25 -2.70 -10.79 9.10
C GLN A 25 -1.77 -9.97 8.21
N THR A 26 -0.99 -9.05 8.77
CA THR A 26 -0.09 -8.16 8.02
C THR A 26 1.37 -8.58 8.10
N GLY A 27 1.77 -9.37 9.10
CA GLY A 27 3.15 -9.72 9.40
C GLY A 27 4.00 -8.55 9.93
N ILE A 28 3.37 -7.42 10.28
CA ILE A 28 4.04 -6.23 10.83
C ILE A 28 4.03 -6.31 12.36
N ALA A 29 5.16 -5.97 13.00
CA ALA A 29 5.26 -5.88 14.46
C ALA A 29 5.20 -4.43 14.94
N ASP A 30 4.20 -4.08 15.73
CA ASP A 30 4.03 -2.73 16.28
C ASP A 30 4.54 -2.65 17.72
N ILE A 31 5.71 -2.04 17.89
CA ILE A 31 6.43 -2.03 19.17
C ILE A 31 6.23 -0.70 19.90
N PRO A 32 6.00 -0.72 21.23
CA PRO A 32 5.97 0.50 22.04
C PRO A 32 7.29 1.30 21.97
N SER A 33 7.23 2.63 21.81
CA SER A 33 8.42 3.48 21.69
C SER A 33 9.12 3.81 23.00
N THR A 34 8.78 3.16 24.11
CA THR A 34 9.58 3.26 25.34
C THR A 34 11.01 2.72 25.12
N THR A 35 11.24 2.07 23.98
CA THR A 35 12.50 1.49 23.58
C THR A 35 13.32 2.41 22.68
N ASN A 36 14.59 2.61 23.04
CA ASN A 36 15.53 3.49 22.34
C ASN A 36 15.67 3.06 20.86
N ARG A 37 15.14 3.86 19.94
CA ARG A 37 15.14 3.62 18.49
C ARG A 37 16.53 3.26 17.95
N SER A 38 17.57 3.94 18.42
CA SER A 38 18.94 3.74 17.93
C SER A 38 19.53 2.39 18.36
N GLU A 39 19.17 1.89 19.54
CA GLU A 39 19.57 0.56 20.00
C GLU A 39 18.76 -0.53 19.30
N TYR A 40 17.47 -0.27 19.07
CA TYR A 40 16.58 -1.18 18.36
C TYR A 40 16.97 -1.36 16.89
N LEU A 41 17.25 -0.26 16.17
CA LEU A 41 17.74 -0.31 14.79
C LEU A 41 19.08 -1.06 14.68
N LYS A 42 19.93 -0.97 15.71
CA LYS A 42 21.19 -1.75 15.78
C LYS A 42 20.93 -3.23 16.00
N LYS A 43 19.90 -3.59 16.76
CA LYS A 43 19.51 -4.97 17.05
C LYS A 43 18.81 -5.62 15.84
N TYR A 44 17.86 -4.93 15.23
CA TYR A 44 17.00 -5.46 14.17
C TYR A 44 17.35 -4.88 12.79
N LYS A 45 18.60 -4.99 12.36
CA LYS A 45 19.11 -4.37 11.11
C LYS A 45 18.43 -4.84 9.82
N HIS A 46 17.70 -5.95 9.88
CA HIS A 46 17.00 -6.56 8.76
C HIS A 46 15.51 -6.22 8.72
N LEU A 47 15.05 -5.29 9.59
CA LEU A 47 13.66 -4.85 9.66
C LEU A 47 13.59 -3.35 9.31
N ALA A 48 12.66 -2.98 8.42
CA ALA A 48 12.37 -1.58 8.15
C ALA A 48 11.58 -0.96 9.32
N THR A 49 11.84 0.29 9.68
CA THR A 49 11.14 0.98 10.79
C THR A 49 10.42 2.24 10.33
N TRP A 50 9.16 2.39 10.73
CA TRP A 50 8.39 3.61 10.52
C TRP A 50 8.06 4.24 11.89
N PRO A 51 8.34 5.54 12.11
CA PRO A 51 7.89 6.23 13.31
C PRO A 51 6.43 6.65 13.17
N ASP A 52 5.59 6.27 14.14
CA ASP A 52 4.29 6.90 14.35
C ASP A 52 4.50 8.29 15.00
N ILE A 53 3.99 9.34 14.35
CA ILE A 53 4.11 10.75 14.76
C ILE A 53 3.12 11.08 15.89
N ILE A 54 2.04 10.32 16.02
CA ILE A 54 0.89 10.63 16.90
C ILE A 54 0.91 9.74 18.14
N GLY A 55 1.50 8.54 18.04
CA GLY A 55 1.53 7.61 19.14
C GLY A 55 2.75 6.72 19.13
N PHE A 56 3.96 7.25 19.28
CA PHE A 56 5.06 6.56 19.96
C PHE A 56 5.12 5.04 19.70
N LYS A 57 5.05 4.63 18.44
CA LYS A 57 5.09 3.23 17.98
C LYS A 57 6.12 3.11 16.87
N GLN A 58 6.84 1.99 16.89
CA GLN A 58 7.79 1.62 15.84
C GLN A 58 7.29 0.34 15.19
N SER A 59 6.91 0.43 13.93
CA SER A 59 6.52 -0.74 13.14
C SER A 59 7.76 -1.40 12.54
N LEU A 60 7.95 -2.70 12.76
CA LEU A 60 9.02 -3.51 12.18
C LEU A 60 8.47 -4.38 11.05
N ILE A 61 9.15 -4.37 9.90
CA ILE A 61 8.75 -5.14 8.71
C ILE A 61 9.95 -5.95 8.18
N PRO A 62 9.89 -7.29 8.20
CA PRO A 62 10.91 -8.15 7.60
C PRO A 62 11.00 -8.00 6.09
N TYR A 63 12.21 -7.78 5.57
CA TYR A 63 12.45 -7.74 4.12
C TYR A 63 12.06 -9.04 3.41
N GLN A 64 12.09 -10.17 4.11
CA GLN A 64 11.72 -11.49 3.59
C GLN A 64 10.21 -11.60 3.30
N LEU A 65 9.40 -10.71 3.87
CA LEU A 65 7.96 -10.65 3.60
C LEU A 65 7.62 -9.71 2.45
N TYR A 66 8.64 -9.09 1.83
CA TYR A 66 8.51 -8.26 0.63
C TYR A 66 7.88 -9.07 -0.52
N GLY A 67 6.75 -8.58 -1.05
CA GLY A 67 6.01 -9.26 -2.11
C GLY A 67 5.00 -10.32 -1.63
N MET A 68 4.80 -10.49 -0.32
CA MET A 68 3.64 -11.21 0.21
C MET A 68 2.42 -10.30 0.30
N GLU A 69 1.25 -10.86 -0.01
CA GLU A 69 -0.05 -10.22 0.16
C GLU A 69 -0.26 -9.79 1.63
N ASN A 70 -0.53 -8.50 1.84
CA ASN A 70 -0.54 -7.76 3.11
C ASN A 70 0.83 -7.52 3.79
N ASN A 71 1.97 -7.67 3.10
CA ASN A 71 3.29 -7.35 3.68
C ASN A 71 4.27 -6.64 2.74
N ASN A 72 3.72 -5.79 1.87
CA ASN A 72 4.47 -4.76 1.15
C ASN A 72 3.75 -3.41 1.20
N GLY A 73 2.81 -3.24 2.15
CA GLY A 73 1.89 -2.11 2.22
C GLY A 73 0.68 -2.20 1.29
N TRP A 74 0.61 -3.20 0.40
CA TRP A 74 -0.52 -3.42 -0.50
C TRP A 74 -1.66 -4.21 0.17
N THR A 75 -2.85 -3.66 0.11
CA THR A 75 -4.12 -4.24 0.55
C THR A 75 -5.00 -4.46 -0.68
N ARG A 76 -5.67 -5.61 -0.80
CA ARG A 76 -6.63 -5.86 -1.88
C ARG A 76 -7.89 -5.05 -1.63
N VAL A 77 -8.43 -4.45 -2.68
CA VAL A 77 -9.67 -3.64 -2.60
C VAL A 77 -10.87 -4.48 -2.14
N GLU A 78 -10.89 -5.78 -2.46
CA GLU A 78 -11.97 -6.69 -2.00
C GLU A 78 -11.89 -7.06 -0.52
N ASP A 79 -10.71 -6.95 0.10
CA ASP A 79 -10.51 -7.29 1.52
C ASP A 79 -10.86 -6.11 2.43
N ALA A 80 -10.45 -4.91 2.03
CA ALA A 80 -10.73 -3.66 2.74
C ALA A 80 -10.64 -2.47 1.78
N LEU A 81 -11.31 -1.38 2.15
CA LEU A 81 -11.22 -0.10 1.45
C LEU A 81 -10.43 0.91 2.29
N PRO A 82 -9.69 1.85 1.69
CA PRO A 82 -9.11 2.96 2.43
C PRO A 82 -10.21 3.89 2.96
N GLU A 83 -9.84 4.77 3.87
CA GLU A 83 -10.71 5.86 4.30
C GLU A 83 -11.00 6.80 3.12
N GLU A 84 -12.25 7.25 3.03
CA GLU A 84 -12.71 8.16 1.98
C GLU A 84 -11.93 9.47 1.99
N GLY A 85 -11.54 9.96 0.81
CA GLY A 85 -10.80 11.20 0.63
C GLY A 85 -9.30 11.12 0.93
N PHE A 86 -8.78 9.97 1.38
CA PHE A 86 -7.34 9.79 1.60
C PHE A 86 -6.63 9.36 0.33
N GLU A 87 -5.53 10.04 0.01
CA GLU A 87 -4.65 9.65 -1.10
C GLU A 87 -3.90 8.36 -0.77
N VAL A 88 -3.93 7.44 -1.74
CA VAL A 88 -3.27 6.14 -1.68
C VAL A 88 -2.53 5.88 -2.99
N ILE A 89 -1.53 5.00 -2.93
CA ILE A 89 -0.93 4.42 -4.13
C ILE A 89 -1.81 3.27 -4.56
N CYS A 90 -2.37 3.34 -5.76
CA CYS A 90 -3.23 2.35 -6.37
C CYS A 90 -2.42 1.46 -7.33
N PHE A 91 -2.88 0.22 -7.51
CA PHE A 91 -2.31 -0.72 -8.49
C PHE A 91 -3.41 -1.51 -9.22
N ASN A 92 -3.22 -1.67 -10.52
CA ASN A 92 -3.93 -2.63 -11.35
C ASN A 92 -2.96 -3.15 -12.43
N GLU A 93 -2.90 -4.46 -12.62
CA GLU A 93 -2.03 -5.08 -13.63
C GLU A 93 -2.32 -4.59 -15.04
N ARG A 94 -3.58 -4.25 -15.33
CA ARG A 94 -4.02 -3.74 -16.63
C ARG A 94 -3.59 -2.29 -16.88
N TRP A 95 -3.02 -1.61 -15.89
CA TRP A 95 -2.44 -0.28 -16.05
C TRP A 95 -0.97 -0.30 -16.43
N ILE A 96 -0.35 -1.49 -16.50
CA ILE A 96 1.05 -1.62 -16.89
C ILE A 96 1.18 -1.27 -18.36
N ASP A 97 1.93 -0.21 -18.60
CA ASP A 97 2.32 0.25 -19.92
C ASP A 97 3.83 0.49 -19.88
N GLU A 98 4.60 -0.20 -20.73
CA GLU A 98 6.07 -0.18 -20.66
C GLU A 98 6.67 1.21 -20.88
N ASP A 99 5.99 2.08 -21.63
CA ASP A 99 6.48 3.40 -22.00
C ASP A 99 6.02 4.47 -21.01
N PHE A 100 4.81 4.37 -20.47
CA PHE A 100 4.18 5.44 -19.69
C PHE A 100 3.90 5.10 -18.23
N ASN A 101 3.65 3.83 -17.91
CA ASN A 101 3.37 3.38 -16.54
C ASN A 101 3.91 1.96 -16.30
N PRO A 102 5.24 1.78 -16.28
CA PRO A 102 5.87 0.45 -16.32
C PRO A 102 5.66 -0.39 -15.07
N LYS A 103 5.02 0.18 -14.04
CA LYS A 103 4.70 -0.48 -12.78
C LYS A 103 3.20 -0.65 -12.54
N GLY A 104 2.35 -0.10 -13.42
CA GLY A 104 0.90 -0.18 -13.24
C GLY A 104 0.41 0.52 -11.97
N VAL A 105 1.16 1.50 -11.45
CA VAL A 105 0.83 2.21 -10.21
C VAL A 105 0.34 3.62 -10.52
N ARG A 106 -0.64 4.08 -9.76
CA ARG A 106 -1.22 5.43 -9.87
C ARG A 106 -1.45 6.00 -8.49
N ILE A 107 -1.51 7.32 -8.36
CA ILE A 107 -2.09 7.95 -7.17
C ILE A 107 -3.61 7.98 -7.35
N GLY A 108 -4.36 7.68 -6.30
CA GLY A 108 -5.81 7.80 -6.30
C GLY A 108 -6.36 7.97 -4.90
N PHE A 109 -7.68 8.12 -4.82
CA PHE A 109 -8.43 8.14 -3.58
C PHE A 109 -9.83 7.56 -3.81
N LEU A 110 -10.48 7.17 -2.73
CA LEU A 110 -11.87 6.72 -2.74
C LEU A 110 -12.79 7.90 -2.43
N ASN A 111 -13.86 8.09 -3.20
CA ASN A 111 -14.90 9.09 -2.99
C ASN A 111 -16.27 8.37 -2.93
N GLY A 112 -16.89 8.29 -1.76
CA GLY A 112 -17.94 7.32 -1.48
C GLY A 112 -17.52 5.89 -1.79
N ASN A 113 -18.10 5.31 -2.85
CA ASN A 113 -17.77 3.96 -3.33
C ASN A 113 -17.04 3.97 -4.69
N GLU A 114 -16.58 5.13 -5.15
CA GLU A 114 -16.00 5.31 -6.47
C GLU A 114 -14.51 5.65 -6.37
N TRP A 115 -13.69 4.96 -7.15
CA TRP A 115 -12.27 5.27 -7.26
C TRP A 115 -12.03 6.42 -8.22
N THR A 116 -11.19 7.35 -7.79
CA THR A 116 -10.67 8.43 -8.60
C THR A 116 -9.16 8.28 -8.69
N THR A 117 -8.60 8.14 -9.89
CA THR A 117 -7.16 7.87 -10.10
C THR A 117 -6.52 8.79 -11.15
N ALA A 118 -5.22 9.05 -11.00
CA ALA A 118 -4.43 9.79 -11.98
C ALA A 118 -4.01 8.89 -13.14
N HIS A 119 -4.46 9.21 -14.36
CA HIS A 119 -4.18 8.48 -15.58
C HIS A 119 -3.39 9.36 -16.56
N TYR A 120 -2.32 8.83 -17.13
CA TYR A 120 -1.59 9.51 -18.20
C TYR A 120 -2.28 9.24 -19.54
N TRP A 121 -2.75 10.30 -20.19
CA TRP A 121 -3.42 10.24 -21.48
C TRP A 121 -2.40 10.52 -22.59
N ASN A 122 -1.95 9.45 -23.24
CA ASN A 122 -0.95 9.49 -24.31
C ASN A 122 -1.34 10.41 -25.49
N TYR A 123 -2.61 10.44 -25.88
CA TYR A 123 -3.09 11.24 -27.01
C TYR A 123 -2.92 12.75 -26.79
N GLN A 124 -3.08 13.20 -25.54
CA GLN A 124 -2.98 14.62 -25.17
C GLN A 124 -1.66 14.97 -24.46
N ASP A 125 -0.75 13.99 -24.27
CA ASP A 125 0.50 14.14 -23.54
C ASP A 125 0.32 14.82 -22.17
N THR A 126 -0.69 14.38 -21.41
CA THR A 126 -1.05 15.00 -20.13
C THR A 126 -1.61 13.99 -19.13
N TYR A 127 -1.54 14.34 -17.85
CA TYR A 127 -2.26 13.60 -16.81
C TYR A 127 -3.69 14.11 -16.68
N VAL A 128 -4.64 13.19 -16.59
CA VAL A 128 -6.04 13.44 -16.31
C VAL A 128 -6.50 12.62 -15.11
N THR A 129 -7.55 13.08 -14.48
CA THR A 129 -8.22 12.34 -13.40
C THR A 129 -9.37 11.54 -13.99
N ILE A 130 -9.37 10.23 -13.76
CA ILE A 130 -10.42 9.32 -14.24
C ILE A 130 -11.19 8.72 -13.08
N SER A 131 -12.48 8.52 -13.31
CA SER A 131 -13.44 7.88 -12.40
C SER A 131 -14.65 7.44 -13.22
N HIS A 132 -15.44 6.47 -12.75
CA HIS A 132 -16.62 5.99 -13.49
C HIS A 132 -17.62 7.10 -13.80
N SER A 133 -17.88 8.00 -12.84
CA SER A 133 -18.77 9.14 -13.00
C SER A 133 -18.28 10.14 -14.05
N ASN A 134 -16.97 10.29 -14.24
CA ASN A 134 -16.38 11.17 -15.24
C ASN A 134 -16.28 10.50 -16.61
N CYS A 135 -15.95 9.21 -16.66
CA CYS A 135 -15.53 8.55 -17.90
C CYS A 135 -16.64 7.74 -18.57
N ASP A 136 -17.54 7.08 -17.84
CA ASP A 136 -18.44 6.06 -18.42
C ASP A 136 -19.36 6.62 -19.52
N ASN A 137 -19.82 7.86 -19.36
CA ASN A 137 -20.71 8.54 -20.30
C ASN A 137 -19.98 9.48 -21.28
N ASP A 138 -18.65 9.53 -21.22
CA ASP A 138 -17.84 10.39 -22.07
C ASP A 138 -17.26 9.57 -23.24
N GLU A 139 -17.56 9.99 -24.46
CA GLU A 139 -17.13 9.33 -25.70
C GLU A 139 -15.63 9.51 -25.97
N GLU A 140 -14.95 10.44 -25.29
CA GLU A 140 -13.51 10.64 -25.41
C GLU A 140 -12.69 9.50 -24.79
N PHE A 141 -13.26 8.76 -23.81
CA PHE A 141 -12.61 7.63 -23.18
C PHE A 141 -12.95 6.31 -23.88
N SER A 142 -11.93 5.52 -24.19
CA SER A 142 -12.12 4.18 -24.75
C SER A 142 -12.76 3.23 -23.74
N ASP A 143 -13.46 2.20 -24.24
CA ASP A 143 -14.01 1.12 -23.41
C ASP A 143 -12.91 0.44 -22.58
N GLU A 144 -11.70 0.35 -23.14
CA GLU A 144 -10.53 -0.17 -22.41
C GLU A 144 -10.18 0.68 -21.18
N ILE A 145 -10.26 2.01 -21.26
CA ILE A 145 -10.02 2.86 -20.08
C ILE A 145 -11.19 2.70 -19.09
N LYS A 146 -12.42 2.72 -19.59
CA LYS A 146 -13.66 2.61 -18.78
C LYS A 146 -13.73 1.31 -17.97
N ASP A 147 -13.35 0.19 -18.58
CA ASP A 147 -13.35 -1.13 -17.95
C ASP A 147 -12.20 -1.32 -16.94
N ASN A 148 -11.26 -0.37 -16.88
CA ASN A 148 -10.04 -0.47 -16.09
C ASN A 148 -9.77 0.80 -15.28
N ILE A 149 -10.82 1.45 -14.75
CA ILE A 149 -10.67 2.62 -13.87
C ILE A 149 -10.25 2.23 -12.47
N ASP A 150 -10.76 1.10 -11.98
CA ASP A 150 -10.61 0.70 -10.58
C ASP A 150 -9.27 0.01 -10.28
N PRO A 151 -8.66 0.28 -9.11
CA PRO A 151 -7.55 -0.49 -8.61
C PRO A 151 -7.98 -1.90 -8.18
N THR A 152 -7.02 -2.81 -8.21
CA THR A 152 -7.14 -4.13 -7.57
C THR A 152 -6.51 -4.13 -6.17
N HIS A 153 -5.50 -3.29 -5.96
CA HIS A 153 -4.78 -3.14 -4.71
C HIS A 153 -4.51 -1.66 -4.42
N TYR A 154 -4.35 -1.31 -3.15
CA TYR A 154 -3.92 0.00 -2.72
C TYR A 154 -2.89 -0.08 -1.60
N MET A 155 -2.09 0.98 -1.44
CA MET A 155 -1.15 1.18 -0.35
C MET A 155 -1.31 2.58 0.23
N LEU A 156 -1.35 2.68 1.55
CA LEU A 156 -1.40 3.98 2.23
C LEU A 156 -0.09 4.75 1.99
N ILE A 157 -0.21 6.00 1.54
CA ILE A 157 0.91 6.93 1.55
C ILE A 157 1.14 7.32 3.01
N GLY A 158 2.37 7.14 3.53
CA GLY A 158 2.68 7.42 4.93
C GLY A 158 2.15 8.80 5.36
N ASN A 159 1.49 8.84 6.52
CA ASN A 159 0.57 9.90 6.97
C ASN A 159 0.76 11.28 6.32
N PRO A 160 -0.26 11.85 5.65
CA PRO A 160 -0.23 13.27 5.30
C PRO A 160 -0.05 14.09 6.59
N PRO A 161 0.68 15.21 6.54
CA PRO A 161 0.78 16.10 7.71
C PRO A 161 -0.63 16.51 8.13
N ILE A 162 -0.96 16.28 9.40
CA ILE A 162 -2.16 16.83 10.02
C ILE A 162 -2.00 18.36 9.94
N TYR A 163 -2.88 19.02 9.19
CA TYR A 163 -2.99 20.47 9.16
C TYR A 163 -3.69 21.00 10.41
#